data_AF-A0A661RUT6-F1
#
_entry.id   AF-A0A661RUT6-F1
#
_cell.length_a   1.000
_cell.length_b   1.000
_cell.length_c   1.000
_cell.angle_alpha   90.00
_cell.angle_beta   90.00
_cell.angle_gamma   90.00
#
_symmetry.space_group_name_H-M   'P 1'
#
loop_
_entity.id
_entity.type
_entity.pdbx_description
1 polymer ?
#
loop_
_entity_poly.entity_id
_entity_poly.type
_entity_poly.pdbx_seq_one_letter_code
_entity_poly.pdbx_strand_id
1 'polypeptide(L)'
;MENNITDLSSKIDSLQSAVSLDPLLDFWEKNLVPNCSHMASMYSELKNKIIEIPEIRGSVKDISVLIKHQDIITPLMSAIFPPASFHTDIMGAITPCSFEPFFVTPEFQRLFLDNNNFVKADLKAIVEAEKLKKLGILYSLVLERIYDIKGRRLDVMDIKKIPGE
;
A
#
# COMPACT_ATOMS: atom_id res chain seq x y z
N MET A 1 23.45 1.23 -22.83
CA MET A 1 22.42 1.93 -22.03
C MET A 1 21.76 0.99 -21.01
N GLU A 2 21.77 -0.33 -21.24
CA GLU A 2 21.20 -1.35 -20.33
C GLU A 2 21.90 -1.44 -18.97
N ASN A 3 23.22 -1.27 -18.89
CA ASN A 3 23.98 -1.41 -17.63
C ASN A 3 23.56 -0.43 -16.51
N ASN A 4 23.01 0.74 -16.84
CA ASN A 4 22.58 1.73 -15.83
C ASN A 4 21.21 1.39 -15.22
N ILE A 5 20.37 0.63 -15.93
CA ILE A 5 19.01 0.29 -15.48
C ILE A 5 19.08 -0.83 -14.43
N THR A 6 19.96 -1.81 -14.65
CA THR A 6 20.21 -2.91 -13.70
C THR A 6 20.81 -2.41 -12.38
N ASP A 7 21.72 -1.43 -12.43
CA ASP A 7 22.27 -0.77 -11.22
C ASP A 7 21.18 -0.08 -10.39
N LEU A 8 20.23 0.58 -11.05
CA LEU A 8 19.20 1.36 -10.35
C LEU A 8 18.09 0.50 -9.74
N SER A 9 17.70 -0.62 -10.38
CA SER A 9 16.79 -1.60 -9.77
C SER A 9 17.43 -2.23 -8.52
N SER A 10 18.72 -2.56 -8.57
CA SER A 10 19.45 -3.10 -7.41
C SER A 10 19.50 -2.14 -6.20
N LYS A 11 19.49 -0.82 -6.44
CA LYS A 11 19.40 0.18 -5.37
C LYS A 11 18.06 0.19 -4.68
N ILE A 12 16.96 -0.05 -5.38
CA ILE A 12 15.61 -0.14 -4.78
C ILE A 12 15.54 -1.34 -3.85
N ASP A 13 16.10 -2.47 -4.27
CA ASP A 13 16.11 -3.69 -3.47
C ASP A 13 16.96 -3.52 -2.20
N SER A 14 17.91 -2.57 -2.18
CA SER A 14 18.70 -2.21 -1.00
C SER A 14 18.01 -1.23 -0.05
N LEU A 15 16.90 -0.60 -0.46
CA LEU A 15 16.17 0.34 0.39
C LEU A 15 15.42 -0.39 1.48
N GLN A 16 15.62 0.06 2.72
CA GLN A 16 14.81 -0.41 3.84
C GLN A 16 13.53 0.42 3.92
N SER A 17 12.39 -0.25 3.83
CA SER A 17 11.07 0.33 4.00
C SER A 17 10.18 -0.54 4.85
N ALA A 18 9.13 0.06 5.40
CA ALA A 18 8.14 -0.60 6.21
C ALA A 18 6.76 0.00 5.94
N VAL A 19 5.71 -0.78 6.17
CA VAL A 19 4.33 -0.30 6.12
C VAL A 19 4.02 0.41 7.44
N SER A 20 3.21 1.46 7.39
CA SER A 20 2.66 2.06 8.60
C SER A 20 1.16 2.28 8.42
N LEU A 21 0.38 1.84 9.40
CA LEU A 21 -1.05 2.11 9.47
C LEU A 21 -1.36 3.43 10.18
N ASP A 22 -0.37 4.08 10.80
CA ASP A 22 -0.58 5.31 11.56
C ASP A 22 -1.26 6.41 10.72
N PRO A 23 -0.92 6.65 9.43
CA PRO A 23 -1.63 7.63 8.61
C PRO A 23 -3.11 7.28 8.39
N LEU A 24 -3.45 5.99 8.32
CA LEU A 24 -4.83 5.54 8.19
C LEU A 24 -5.58 5.74 9.52
N LEU A 25 -4.95 5.40 10.65
CA LEU A 25 -5.52 5.66 11.98
C LEU A 25 -5.77 7.14 12.20
N ASP A 26 -4.82 8.00 11.83
CA ASP A 26 -4.94 9.45 11.84
C ASP A 26 -6.11 9.93 10.96
N PHE A 27 -6.27 9.34 9.77
CA PHE A 27 -7.38 9.67 8.87
C PHE A 27 -8.73 9.36 9.51
N TRP A 28 -8.85 8.19 10.15
CA TRP A 28 -10.05 7.81 10.90
C TRP A 28 -10.37 8.84 11.99
N GLU A 29 -9.39 9.16 12.86
CA GLU A 29 -9.58 10.08 13.98
C GLU A 29 -9.96 11.50 13.53
N LYS A 30 -9.32 12.00 12.47
CA LYS A 30 -9.49 13.39 12.03
C LYS A 30 -10.69 13.58 11.11
N ASN A 31 -11.10 12.56 10.34
CA ASN A 31 -12.06 12.74 9.24
C ASN A 31 -13.32 11.87 9.37
N LEU A 32 -13.24 10.66 9.91
CA LEU A 32 -14.39 9.75 9.96
C LEU A 32 -15.12 9.80 11.30
N VAL A 33 -14.36 9.69 12.39
CA VAL A 33 -14.90 9.70 13.76
C VAL A 33 -15.74 10.95 14.06
N PRO A 34 -15.31 12.18 13.71
CA PRO A 34 -16.08 13.39 14.03
C PRO A 34 -17.38 13.51 13.23
N ASN A 35 -17.46 12.87 12.05
CA ASN A 35 -18.53 13.09 11.08
C ASN A 35 -19.55 11.94 11.04
N CYS A 36 -19.27 10.79 11.67
CA CYS A 36 -20.16 9.63 11.66
C CYS A 36 -20.08 8.84 12.97
N SER A 37 -21.16 8.87 13.76
CA SER A 37 -21.23 8.20 15.07
C SER A 37 -21.03 6.68 14.97
N HIS A 38 -21.57 6.03 13.94
CA HIS A 38 -21.38 4.58 13.72
C HIS A 38 -19.91 4.24 13.45
N MET A 39 -19.21 5.07 12.66
CA MET A 39 -17.78 4.92 12.42
C MET A 39 -16.97 5.18 13.70
N ALA A 40 -17.39 6.13 14.54
CA ALA A 40 -16.76 6.39 15.83
C ALA A 40 -16.80 5.18 16.76
N SER A 41 -17.96 4.53 16.89
CA SER A 41 -18.10 3.31 17.70
C SER A 41 -17.22 2.19 17.18
N MET A 42 -17.25 1.93 15.88
CA MET A 42 -16.40 0.90 15.26
C MET A 42 -14.91 1.20 15.45
N TYR A 43 -14.50 2.45 15.25
CA TYR A 43 -13.10 2.84 15.45
C TYR A 43 -12.64 2.67 16.90
N SER A 44 -13.51 2.93 17.88
CA SER A 44 -13.19 2.69 19.30
C SER A 44 -12.92 1.22 19.59
N GLU A 45 -13.71 0.30 19.02
CA GLU A 45 -13.49 -1.14 19.15
C GLU A 45 -12.17 -1.57 18.49
N LEU A 46 -11.90 -1.08 17.27
CA LEU A 46 -10.64 -1.36 16.56
C LEU A 46 -9.44 -0.84 17.36
N LYS A 47 -9.52 0.36 17.91
CA LYS A 47 -8.44 0.97 18.70
C LYS A 47 -8.09 0.14 19.93
N ASN A 48 -9.10 -0.41 20.61
CA ASN A 48 -8.88 -1.31 21.75
C ASN A 48 -8.14 -2.59 21.32
N LYS A 49 -8.54 -3.20 20.20
CA LYS A 49 -7.82 -4.38 19.65
C LYS A 49 -6.38 -4.05 19.24
N ILE A 50 -6.17 -2.87 18.64
CA ILE A 50 -4.85 -2.42 18.17
C ILE A 50 -3.89 -2.19 19.36
N ILE A 51 -4.38 -1.74 20.51
CA ILE A 51 -3.56 -1.57 21.72
C ILE A 51 -2.97 -2.90 22.19
N GLU A 52 -3.73 -3.99 22.08
CA GLU A 52 -3.28 -5.35 22.45
C GLU A 52 -2.26 -5.95 21.46
N ILE A 53 -2.09 -5.33 20.28
CA ILE A 53 -1.21 -5.83 19.21
C ILE A 53 -0.25 -4.69 18.81
N PRO A 54 0.80 -4.42 19.59
CA PRO A 54 1.73 -3.33 19.28
C PRO A 54 2.47 -3.53 17.94
N GLU A 55 2.57 -4.77 17.45
CA GLU A 55 3.26 -5.15 16.21
C GLU A 55 2.63 -4.56 14.93
N ILE A 56 1.35 -4.15 14.96
CA ILE A 56 0.67 -3.51 13.81
C ILE A 56 0.76 -1.97 13.83
N ARG A 57 1.39 -1.37 14.85
CA ARG A 57 1.56 0.08 14.98
C ARG A 57 2.96 0.52 14.55
N GLY A 58 3.09 1.77 14.13
CA GLY A 58 4.38 2.32 13.73
C GLY A 58 4.89 1.68 12.43
N SER A 59 6.16 1.31 12.42
CA SER A 59 6.86 0.75 11.25
C SER A 59 6.75 -0.79 11.24
N VAL A 60 5.77 -1.32 10.53
CA VAL A 60 5.53 -2.76 10.33
C VAL A 60 6.47 -3.30 9.26
N LYS A 61 7.51 -4.04 9.70
CA LYS A 61 8.52 -4.64 8.81
C LYS A 61 8.10 -6.02 8.29
N ASP A 62 7.39 -6.79 9.10
CA ASP A 62 6.86 -8.09 8.73
C ASP A 62 5.37 -7.96 8.42
N ILE A 63 5.02 -7.99 7.13
CA ILE A 63 3.63 -7.86 6.71
C ILE A 63 2.77 -9.07 7.07
N SER A 64 3.37 -10.21 7.44
CA SER A 64 2.62 -11.39 7.85
C SER A 64 1.76 -11.11 9.09
N VAL A 65 2.17 -10.16 9.93
CA VAL A 65 1.37 -9.65 11.06
C VAL A 65 0.07 -9.02 10.56
N LEU A 66 0.11 -8.22 9.48
CA LEU A 66 -1.09 -7.63 8.88
C LEU A 66 -2.01 -8.70 8.28
N ILE A 67 -1.43 -9.71 7.64
CA ILE A 67 -2.17 -10.85 7.06
C ILE A 67 -2.79 -11.72 8.16
N LYS A 68 -2.14 -11.84 9.31
CA LYS A 68 -2.65 -12.61 10.46
C LYS A 68 -3.83 -11.94 11.14
N HIS A 69 -3.86 -10.61 11.20
CA HIS A 69 -4.85 -9.82 11.94
C HIS A 69 -5.94 -9.19 11.05
N GLN A 70 -6.47 -9.97 10.09
CA GLN A 70 -7.48 -9.48 9.14
C GLN A 70 -8.80 -9.04 9.80
N ASP A 71 -9.10 -9.48 11.02
CA ASP A 71 -10.25 -9.03 11.80
C ASP A 71 -10.13 -7.55 12.23
N ILE A 72 -8.92 -6.99 12.21
CA ILE A 72 -8.62 -5.57 12.44
C ILE A 72 -8.36 -4.86 11.12
N ILE A 73 -7.59 -5.48 10.22
CA ILE A 73 -7.19 -4.86 8.96
C ILE A 73 -8.40 -4.66 8.04
N THR A 74 -9.29 -5.65 7.90
CA THR A 74 -10.44 -5.56 6.98
C THR A 74 -11.39 -4.40 7.34
N PRO A 75 -11.85 -4.26 8.59
CA PRO A 75 -12.69 -3.11 8.96
C PRO A 75 -11.95 -1.78 8.81
N LEU A 76 -10.67 -1.72 9.18
CA LEU A 76 -9.89 -0.49 9.06
C LEU A 76 -9.71 -0.05 7.60
N MET A 77 -9.49 -1.01 6.71
CA MET A 77 -9.36 -0.79 5.27
C MET A 77 -10.67 -0.40 4.59
N SER A 78 -11.82 -0.58 5.22
CA SER A 78 -13.13 -0.18 4.64
C SER A 78 -13.21 1.33 4.34
N ALA A 79 -12.37 2.15 4.97
CA ALA A 79 -12.22 3.57 4.65
C ALA A 79 -11.59 3.83 3.27
N ILE A 80 -10.79 2.88 2.77
CA ILE A 80 -10.10 2.95 1.47
C ILE A 80 -10.74 2.01 0.45
N PHE A 81 -11.24 0.86 0.89
CA PHE A 81 -11.84 -0.21 0.08
C PHE A 81 -13.32 -0.35 0.44
N PRO A 82 -14.22 0.39 -0.21
CA PRO A 82 -15.63 0.41 0.18
C PRO A 82 -16.24 -1.00 0.10
N PRO A 83 -16.94 -1.48 1.14
CA PRO A 83 -17.54 -2.82 1.13
C PRO A 83 -18.51 -3.04 -0.04
N ALA A 84 -19.21 -1.98 -0.48
CA ALA A 84 -20.18 -2.04 -1.57
C ALA A 84 -19.57 -2.38 -2.93
N SER A 85 -18.29 -2.04 -3.14
CA SER A 85 -17.57 -2.25 -4.40
C SER A 85 -16.37 -3.18 -4.25
N PHE A 86 -16.15 -3.77 -3.06
CA PHE A 86 -14.98 -4.60 -2.76
C PHE A 86 -14.78 -5.76 -3.75
N HIS A 87 -15.86 -6.36 -4.25
CA HIS A 87 -15.79 -7.48 -5.19
C HIS A 87 -15.65 -7.05 -6.65
N THR A 88 -15.90 -5.78 -6.99
CA THR A 88 -15.89 -5.28 -8.37
C THR A 88 -14.70 -4.39 -8.66
N ASP A 89 -14.22 -3.66 -7.66
CA ASP A 89 -13.11 -2.74 -7.82
C ASP A 89 -11.79 -3.49 -7.89
N ILE A 90 -10.87 -2.97 -8.70
CA ILE A 90 -9.52 -3.50 -8.85
C ILE A 90 -8.61 -2.64 -7.99
N MET A 91 -8.36 -3.06 -6.75
CA MET A 91 -7.59 -2.28 -5.77
C MET A 91 -6.64 -3.17 -4.99
N GLY A 92 -5.47 -2.64 -4.64
CA GLY A 92 -4.48 -3.33 -3.82
C GLY A 92 -3.64 -2.38 -2.98
N ALA A 93 -3.49 -2.72 -1.70
CA ALA A 93 -2.52 -2.13 -0.81
C ALA A 93 -1.25 -3.00 -0.84
N ILE A 94 -0.15 -2.37 -1.26
CA ILE A 94 1.16 -3.00 -1.44
C ILE A 94 2.21 -2.29 -0.60
N THR A 95 3.25 -3.02 -0.21
CA THR A 95 4.38 -2.44 0.52
C THR A 95 5.09 -1.36 -0.31
N PRO A 96 5.69 -0.36 0.37
CA PRO A 96 6.70 0.48 -0.26
C PRO A 96 7.90 -0.38 -0.69
N CYS A 97 8.51 -0.06 -1.82
CA CYS A 97 9.73 -0.68 -2.39
C CYS A 97 9.67 -2.18 -2.75
N SER A 98 9.10 -3.08 -1.94
CA SER A 98 9.03 -4.52 -2.24
C SER A 98 7.81 -4.94 -3.08
N PHE A 99 6.81 -4.07 -3.24
CA PHE A 99 5.58 -4.33 -4.01
C PHE A 99 4.82 -5.59 -3.57
N GLU A 100 4.98 -5.98 -2.31
CA GLU A 100 4.33 -7.14 -1.74
C GLU A 100 2.89 -6.76 -1.34
N PRO A 101 1.87 -7.46 -1.85
CA PRO A 101 0.49 -7.20 -1.49
C PRO A 101 0.18 -7.68 -0.08
N PHE A 102 -0.49 -6.83 0.72
CA PHE A 102 -0.92 -7.21 2.07
C PHE A 102 -2.43 -7.04 2.29
N PHE A 103 -3.14 -6.34 1.39
CA PHE A 103 -4.60 -6.26 1.37
C PHE A 103 -5.08 -5.96 -0.05
N VAL A 104 -5.88 -6.84 -0.66
CA VAL A 104 -6.28 -6.71 -2.07
C VAL A 104 -7.74 -7.10 -2.28
N THR A 105 -8.36 -6.55 -3.33
CA THR A 105 -9.69 -7.01 -3.76
C THR A 105 -9.60 -8.32 -4.52
N PRO A 106 -10.70 -9.11 -4.60
CA PRO A 106 -10.71 -10.36 -5.36
C PRO A 106 -10.35 -10.18 -6.83
N GLU A 107 -10.80 -9.10 -7.47
CA GLU A 107 -10.44 -8.81 -8.86
C GLU A 107 -8.96 -8.46 -9.02
N PHE A 108 -8.36 -7.74 -8.05
CA PHE A 108 -6.92 -7.51 -8.05
C PHE A 108 -6.15 -8.84 -7.90
N GLN A 109 -6.56 -9.70 -6.96
CA GLN A 109 -5.99 -11.04 -6.80
C GLN A 109 -6.03 -11.82 -8.12
N ARG A 110 -7.22 -11.91 -8.72
CA ARG A 110 -7.46 -12.68 -9.95
C ARG A 110 -6.62 -12.20 -11.12
N LEU A 111 -6.44 -10.89 -11.25
CA LEU A 111 -5.74 -10.28 -12.38
C LEU A 111 -4.22 -10.29 -12.20
N PHE A 112 -3.72 -9.88 -11.03
CA PHE A 112 -2.31 -9.54 -10.84
C PHE A 112 -1.51 -10.60 -10.07
N LEU A 113 -2.18 -11.46 -9.28
CA LEU A 113 -1.52 -12.38 -8.37
C LEU A 113 -1.70 -13.84 -8.79
N ASP A 114 -0.69 -14.66 -8.50
CA ASP A 114 -0.76 -16.11 -8.64
C ASP A 114 -1.38 -16.78 -7.40
N ASN A 115 -1.46 -18.12 -7.43
CA ASN A 115 -2.04 -18.90 -6.33
C ASN A 115 -1.24 -18.80 -5.02
N ASN A 116 0.02 -18.34 -5.08
CA ASN A 116 0.90 -18.15 -3.94
C ASN A 116 0.95 -16.69 -3.48
N ASN A 117 0.04 -15.84 -3.99
CA ASN A 117 -0.05 -14.42 -3.69
C ASN A 117 1.14 -13.57 -4.19
N PHE A 118 1.93 -14.09 -5.14
CA PHE A 118 2.99 -13.34 -5.80
C PHE A 118 2.49 -12.72 -7.09
N VAL A 119 3.16 -11.64 -7.54
CA VAL A 119 2.91 -11.07 -8.86
C VAL A 119 3.14 -12.13 -9.94
N LYS A 120 2.14 -12.31 -10.81
CA LYS A 120 2.22 -13.29 -11.91
C LYS A 120 3.45 -13.04 -12.79
N ALA A 121 4.02 -14.13 -13.32
CA ALA A 121 5.29 -14.09 -14.02
C ALA A 121 5.28 -13.17 -15.27
N ASP A 122 4.16 -13.11 -15.98
CA ASP A 122 3.92 -12.25 -17.15
C ASP A 122 3.90 -10.75 -16.80
N LEU A 123 3.64 -10.40 -15.54
CA LEU A 123 3.61 -9.02 -15.05
C LEU A 123 4.93 -8.57 -14.41
N LYS A 124 5.91 -9.48 -14.22
CA LYS A 124 7.19 -9.15 -13.56
C LYS A 124 7.95 -8.03 -14.27
N ALA A 125 8.02 -8.05 -15.59
CA ALA A 125 8.71 -7.01 -16.36
C ALA A 125 8.06 -5.62 -16.17
N ILE A 126 6.74 -5.58 -16.04
CA ILE A 126 5.99 -4.35 -15.76
C ILE A 126 6.32 -3.84 -14.35
N VAL A 127 6.30 -4.72 -13.35
CA VAL A 127 6.65 -4.35 -11.96
C VAL A 127 8.10 -3.85 -11.86
N GLU A 128 9.05 -4.46 -12.56
CA GLU A 128 10.44 -3.99 -12.60
C GLU A 128 10.56 -2.59 -13.25
N ALA A 129 9.78 -2.30 -14.29
CA ALA A 129 9.73 -0.95 -14.85
C ALA A 129 9.12 0.07 -13.87
N GLU A 130 8.11 -0.33 -13.10
CA GLU A 130 7.44 0.50 -12.09
C GLU A 130 8.33 0.79 -10.87
N LYS A 131 9.22 -0.14 -10.50
CA LYS A 131 10.23 0.06 -9.45
C LYS A 131 11.01 1.35 -9.69
N LEU A 132 11.52 1.56 -10.90
CA LEU A 132 12.32 2.75 -11.24
C LEU A 132 11.53 4.06 -11.08
N LYS A 133 10.25 4.07 -11.46
CA LYS A 133 9.37 5.22 -11.25
C LYS A 133 9.17 5.49 -9.76
N LYS A 134 8.94 4.45 -8.96
CA LYS A 134 8.83 4.57 -7.50
C LYS A 134 10.11 5.13 -6.87
N LEU A 135 11.28 4.76 -7.36
CA LEU A 135 12.53 5.34 -6.86
C LEU A 135 12.60 6.85 -7.10
N GLY A 136 12.17 7.31 -8.28
CA GLY A 136 12.04 8.74 -8.56
C GLY A 136 11.09 9.44 -7.58
N ILE A 137 9.92 8.84 -7.31
CA ILE A 137 8.94 9.35 -6.34
C ILE A 137 9.54 9.41 -4.93
N LEU A 138 10.22 8.35 -4.50
CA LEU A 138 10.84 8.26 -3.16
C LEU A 138 11.92 9.32 -2.98
N TYR A 139 12.84 9.48 -3.93
CA TYR A 139 13.84 10.53 -3.85
C TYR A 139 13.22 11.92 -3.90
N SER A 140 12.19 12.14 -4.72
CA SER A 140 11.45 13.41 -4.73
C SER A 140 10.82 13.69 -3.36
N LEU A 141 10.28 12.67 -2.69
CA LEU A 141 9.71 12.79 -1.34
C LEU A 141 10.79 13.15 -0.31
N VAL A 142 11.97 12.53 -0.37
CA VAL A 142 13.10 12.85 0.52
C VAL A 142 13.59 14.29 0.29
N LEU A 143 13.76 14.70 -0.96
CA LEU A 143 14.15 16.06 -1.31
C LEU A 143 13.15 17.10 -0.79
N GLU A 144 11.86 16.82 -0.96
CA GLU A 144 10.81 17.72 -0.49
C GLU A 144 10.72 17.76 1.05
N ARG A 145 10.71 16.60 1.72
CA ARG A 145 10.46 16.51 3.16
C ARG A 145 11.67 16.81 4.05
N ILE A 146 12.87 16.52 3.57
CA ILE A 146 14.11 16.66 4.37
C ILE A 146 14.89 17.90 3.95
N TYR A 147 14.90 18.22 2.66
CA TYR A 147 15.72 19.31 2.11
C TYR A 147 14.91 20.53 1.65
N ASP A 148 13.57 20.49 1.74
CA ASP A 148 12.65 21.54 1.24
C ASP A 148 12.86 21.88 -0.26
N ILE A 149 13.40 20.92 -1.03
CA ILE A 149 13.61 21.06 -2.47
C ILE A 149 12.39 20.48 -3.18
N LYS A 150 11.57 21.37 -3.75
CA LYS A 150 10.38 20.98 -4.51
C LYS A 150 10.76 20.46 -5.90
N GLY A 151 10.51 19.18 -6.13
CA GLY A 151 10.56 18.58 -7.46
C GLY A 151 9.24 18.76 -8.23
N ARG A 152 9.26 18.47 -9.53
CA ARG A 152 8.00 18.23 -10.28
C ARG A 152 7.38 16.96 -9.67
N ARG A 153 6.15 17.04 -9.14
CA ARG A 153 5.43 15.84 -8.68
C ARG A 153 5.38 14.86 -9.85
N LEU A 154 6.09 13.74 -9.70
CA LEU A 154 5.92 12.60 -10.58
C LEU A 154 4.52 12.06 -10.29
N ASP A 155 3.71 11.90 -11.32
CA ASP A 155 2.31 11.48 -11.18
C ASP A 155 2.23 10.17 -10.37
N VAL A 156 1.19 10.07 -9.56
CA VAL A 156 0.87 8.87 -8.79
C VAL A 156 0.55 7.74 -9.78
N MET A 157 0.90 6.49 -9.44
CA MET A 157 0.57 5.32 -10.27
C MET A 157 -0.92 5.28 -10.59
N ASP A 158 -1.27 5.59 -11.84
CA ASP A 158 -2.55 5.23 -12.45
C ASP A 158 -2.37 3.87 -13.12
N ILE A 159 -2.53 2.77 -12.37
CA ILE A 159 -2.71 1.45 -13.00
C ILE A 159 -4.13 1.43 -13.56
N LYS A 160 -4.32 2.04 -14.73
CA LYS A 160 -5.57 1.95 -15.49
C LYS A 160 -5.53 0.68 -16.33
N LYS A 161 -6.39 -0.29 -16.01
CA LYS A 161 -6.72 -1.36 -16.96
C LYS A 161 -7.40 -0.70 -18.16
N ILE A 162 -6.84 -0.86 -19.35
CA ILE A 162 -7.53 -0.56 -20.60
C ILE A 162 -8.53 -1.69 -20.81
N PRO A 163 -9.86 -1.43 -20.83
CA PRO A 163 -10.82 -2.48 -21.12
C PRO A 163 -10.72 -2.84 -22.61
N GLY A 164 -10.32 -4.06 -22.92
CA GLY A 164 -10.41 -4.65 -24.27
C GLY A 164 -9.09 -4.93 -24.96
N GLU A 165 -8.28 -5.84 -24.41
CA GLU A 165 -7.48 -6.84 -25.15
C GLU A 165 -7.58 -8.18 -24.41
#